data_AF-A0A6B3EJD1-F1
#
_entry.id   AF-A0A6B3EJD1-F1
#
_cell.length_a   1.000
_cell.length_b   1.000
_cell.length_c   1.000
_cell.angle_alpha   90.00
_cell.angle_beta   90.00
_cell.angle_gamma   90.00
#
_symmetry.space_group_name_H-M   'P 1'
#
loop_
_entity.id
_entity.type
_entity.pdbx_description
1 polymer ?
#
loop_
_entity_poly.entity_id
_entity_poly.type
_entity_poly.pdbx_seq_one_letter_code
_entity_poly.pdbx_strand_id
1 'polypeptide(L)'
;LGREGATPVKLALAGTATQAVLVALTSAILLKDRDSYDQYRFWQVGSLTGRDGSDLWQALPFIAVGAVFALALGPALNALSLGDDLARGLGQKVGRIRAGSALVVVLLCGAATAIVGPIAFVGLAVPHAARLITGPDHR
;
A
#
# COMPACT_ATOMS: atom_id res chain seq x y z
N LEU A 1 7.27 -15.84 -14.50
CA LEU A 1 7.91 -14.56 -14.89
C LEU A 1 8.56 -14.76 -16.26
N GLY A 2 8.13 -14.01 -17.29
CA GLY A 2 8.69 -14.11 -18.65
C GLY A 2 10.09 -13.50 -18.77
N ARG A 3 10.69 -13.62 -19.97
CA ARG A 3 12.09 -13.26 -20.30
C ARG A 3 12.55 -11.83 -19.95
N GLU A 4 11.63 -10.90 -19.71
CA GLU A 4 11.91 -9.48 -19.41
C GLU A 4 11.77 -9.11 -17.91
N GLY A 5 11.51 -10.08 -17.03
CA GLY A 5 11.32 -9.82 -15.61
C GLY A 5 10.02 -9.07 -15.27
N ALA A 6 9.96 -8.51 -14.06
CA ALA A 6 8.79 -7.82 -13.52
C ALA A 6 8.74 -6.35 -13.97
N THR A 7 8.17 -6.10 -15.16
CA THR A 7 7.96 -4.73 -15.65
C THR A 7 6.77 -4.07 -14.93
N PRO A 8 6.74 -2.72 -14.82
CA PRO A 8 5.65 -2.02 -14.15
C PRO A 8 4.27 -2.35 -14.71
N VAL A 9 4.14 -2.48 -16.04
CA VAL A 9 2.89 -2.86 -16.71
C VAL A 9 2.46 -4.29 -16.33
N LYS A 10 3.39 -5.25 -16.29
CA LYS A 10 3.08 -6.63 -15.88
C LYS A 10 2.66 -6.71 -14.42
N LEU A 11 3.30 -5.93 -13.54
CA LEU A 11 2.93 -5.83 -12.13
C LEU A 11 1.55 -5.19 -11.95
N ALA A 12 1.24 -4.13 -12.71
CA ALA A 12 -0.07 -3.50 -12.70
C ALA A 12 -1.17 -4.47 -13.15
N LEU A 13 -0.97 -5.19 -14.27
CA LEU A 13 -1.92 -6.17 -14.77
C LEU A 13 -2.09 -7.37 -13.83
N ALA A 14 -1.00 -7.87 -13.24
CA ALA A 14 -1.07 -8.93 -12.24
C ALA A 14 -1.86 -8.46 -11.00
N GLY A 15 -1.65 -7.21 -10.57
CA GLY A 15 -2.39 -6.59 -9.48
C GLY A 15 -3.88 -6.46 -9.78
N THR A 16 -4.26 -5.96 -10.95
CA THR A 16 -5.67 -5.81 -11.35
C THR A 16 -6.37 -7.16 -11.49
N ALA A 17 -5.70 -8.17 -12.05
CA ALA A 17 -6.22 -9.53 -12.12
C ALA A 17 -6.44 -10.13 -10.72
N THR A 18 -5.46 -9.97 -9.82
CA THR A 18 -5.57 -10.44 -8.42
C THR A 18 -6.71 -9.74 -7.69
N GLN A 19 -6.84 -8.41 -7.86
CA GLN A 19 -7.94 -7.63 -7.30
C GLN A 19 -9.29 -8.15 -7.80
N ALA A 20 -9.45 -8.40 -9.10
CA ALA A 20 -10.70 -8.90 -9.66
C ALA A 20 -11.11 -10.26 -9.06
N VAL A 21 -10.15 -11.16 -8.87
CA VAL A 21 -10.39 -12.46 -8.22
C VAL A 21 -10.84 -12.27 -6.76
N LEU A 22 -10.16 -11.42 -5.99
CA LEU A 22 -10.51 -11.14 -4.59
C LEU A 22 -11.89 -10.49 -4.46
N VAL A 23 -12.22 -9.57 -5.37
CA VAL A 23 -13.56 -8.94 -5.43
C VAL A 23 -14.63 -9.99 -5.76
N ALA A 24 -14.38 -10.87 -6.73
CA ALA A 24 -15.32 -11.95 -7.07
C ALA A 24 -15.55 -12.91 -5.90
N LEU A 25 -14.48 -13.29 -5.18
CA LEU A 25 -14.58 -14.12 -3.97
C LEU A 25 -15.36 -13.42 -2.86
N THR A 26 -15.10 -12.13 -2.63
CA THR A 26 -15.83 -11.33 -1.64
C THR A 26 -17.33 -11.30 -2.00
N SER A 27 -17.67 -10.98 -3.24
CA SER A 27 -19.06 -10.98 -3.72
C SER A 27 -19.75 -12.34 -3.54
N ALA A 28 -19.04 -13.45 -3.77
CA ALA A 28 -19.59 -14.80 -3.57
C ALA A 28 -19.92 -15.08 -2.09
N ILE A 29 -19.08 -14.61 -1.16
CA ILE A 29 -19.32 -14.73 0.29
C ILE A 29 -20.54 -13.89 0.69
N LEU A 30 -20.57 -12.62 0.25
CA LEU A 30 -21.63 -11.68 0.59
C LEU A 30 -23.01 -12.10 0.07
N LEU A 31 -23.07 -12.87 -1.02
CA LEU A 31 -24.33 -13.38 -1.57
C LEU A 31 -24.95 -14.47 -0.69
N LYS A 32 -24.13 -15.13 0.15
CA LYS A 32 -24.56 -16.24 1.02
C LYS A 32 -24.98 -15.78 2.41
N ASP A 33 -24.47 -14.64 2.87
CA ASP A 33 -24.63 -14.17 4.25
C ASP A 33 -25.07 -12.70 4.30
N ARG A 34 -26.30 -12.47 4.77
CA ARG A 34 -26.89 -11.13 4.92
C ARG A 34 -26.21 -10.30 6.01
N ASP A 35 -25.78 -10.90 7.11
CA ASP A 35 -25.18 -10.17 8.23
C ASP A 35 -23.80 -9.65 7.81
N SER A 36 -23.03 -10.50 7.13
CA SER A 36 -21.76 -10.11 6.50
C SER A 36 -21.95 -9.00 5.45
N TYR A 37 -23.01 -9.06 4.65
CA TYR A 37 -23.34 -8.00 3.67
C TYR A 37 -23.65 -6.66 4.33
N ASP A 38 -24.44 -6.65 5.40
CA ASP A 38 -24.79 -5.44 6.14
C ASP A 38 -23.56 -4.78 6.78
N GLN A 39 -22.63 -5.56 7.34
CA GLN A 39 -21.38 -5.02 7.87
C GLN A 39 -20.47 -4.52 6.74
N TYR A 40 -20.33 -5.30 5.66
CA TYR A 40 -19.46 -4.99 4.55
C TYR A 40 -19.85 -3.68 3.87
N ARG A 41 -21.15 -3.42 3.62
CA ARG A 41 -21.58 -2.20 2.93
C ARG A 41 -21.23 -0.92 3.71
N PHE A 42 -21.21 -0.97 5.04
CA PHE A 42 -20.76 0.16 5.85
C PHE A 42 -19.24 0.28 5.87
N TRP A 43 -18.52 -0.84 5.99
CA TRP A 43 -17.06 -0.86 5.93
C TRP A 43 -16.53 -0.37 4.56
N GLN A 44 -17.19 -0.73 3.47
CA GLN A 44 -16.79 -0.40 2.10
C GLN A 44 -16.84 1.10 1.79
N VAL A 45 -17.67 1.88 2.48
CA VAL A 45 -17.71 3.34 2.30
C VAL A 45 -16.42 4.00 2.82
N GLY A 46 -15.78 3.39 3.81
CA GLY A 46 -14.65 3.97 4.53
C GLY A 46 -15.13 5.02 5.54
N SER A 47 -14.87 4.80 6.83
CA SER A 47 -15.18 5.77 7.88
C SER A 47 -14.30 5.62 9.12
N LEU A 48 -13.92 6.78 9.66
CA LEU A 48 -13.29 6.94 10.97
C LEU A 48 -14.32 6.96 12.12
N THR A 49 -15.62 7.11 11.81
CA THR A 49 -16.68 7.12 12.81
C THR A 49 -16.97 5.71 13.33
N GLY A 50 -17.24 5.60 14.63
CA GLY A 50 -17.57 4.31 15.26
C GLY A 50 -16.37 3.36 15.42
N ARG A 51 -15.14 3.89 15.42
CA ARG A 51 -13.92 3.11 15.70
C ARG A 51 -13.47 3.34 17.12
N ASP A 52 -13.29 2.25 17.86
CA ASP A 52 -12.82 2.31 19.23
C ASP A 52 -11.29 2.44 19.29
N GLY A 53 -10.78 3.00 20.38
CA GLY A 53 -9.32 3.09 20.61
C GLY A 53 -8.62 1.72 20.63
N SER A 54 -9.36 0.64 20.90
CA SER A 54 -8.87 -0.74 20.82
C SER A 54 -8.47 -1.15 19.40
N ASP A 55 -9.22 -0.74 18.38
CA ASP A 55 -8.95 -1.10 16.99
C ASP A 55 -7.62 -0.47 16.54
N LEU A 56 -7.40 0.78 16.95
CA LEU A 56 -6.14 1.48 16.72
C LEU A 56 -4.98 0.76 17.42
N TRP A 57 -5.16 0.36 18.68
CA TRP A 57 -4.11 -0.33 19.43
C TRP A 57 -3.70 -1.65 18.78
N GLN A 58 -4.66 -2.36 18.18
CA GLN A 58 -4.40 -3.61 17.47
C GLN A 58 -3.61 -3.39 16.17
N ALA A 59 -3.83 -2.29 15.46
CA ALA A 59 -3.10 -1.97 14.23
C ALA A 59 -1.80 -1.19 14.44
N LEU A 60 -1.68 -0.49 15.58
CA LEU A 60 -0.53 0.33 15.95
C LEU A 60 0.82 -0.36 15.74
N PRO A 61 1.05 -1.63 16.15
CA PRO A 61 2.34 -2.28 15.92
C PRO A 61 2.67 -2.40 14.43
N PHE A 62 1.69 -2.70 13.58
CA PHE A 62 1.89 -2.81 12.14
C PHE A 62 2.17 -1.44 11.50
N ILE A 63 1.45 -0.41 11.93
CA ILE A 63 1.67 0.98 11.49
C ILE A 63 3.06 1.46 11.91
N ALA A 64 3.44 1.24 13.17
CA ALA A 64 4.73 1.65 13.71
C ALA A 64 5.89 0.96 12.97
N VAL A 65 5.81 -0.36 12.80
CA VAL A 65 6.82 -1.12 12.05
C VAL A 65 6.90 -0.62 10.60
N GLY A 66 5.76 -0.47 9.93
CA GLY A 66 5.71 0.02 8.56
C GLY A 66 6.29 1.44 8.42
N ALA A 67 6.00 2.33 9.36
CA ALA A 67 6.52 3.70 9.37
C ALA A 67 8.05 3.73 9.56
N VAL A 68 8.58 2.93 10.48
CA VAL A 68 10.03 2.82 10.69
C VAL A 68 10.73 2.33 9.41
N PHE A 69 10.20 1.29 8.78
CA PHE A 69 10.76 0.81 7.51
C PHE A 69 10.60 1.81 6.35
N ALA A 70 9.49 2.55 6.30
CA ALA A 70 9.28 3.60 5.30
C ALA A 70 10.35 4.69 5.40
N LEU A 71 10.62 5.19 6.62
CA LEU A 71 11.66 6.19 6.87
C LEU A 71 13.06 5.65 6.53
N ALA A 72 13.34 4.40 6.87
CA ALA A 72 14.63 3.76 6.56
C ALA A 72 14.88 3.61 5.05
N LEU A 73 13.82 3.53 4.23
CA LEU A 73 13.92 3.39 2.77
C LEU A 73 14.16 4.72 2.03
N GLY A 74 13.96 5.88 2.65
CA GLY A 74 14.07 7.20 2.02
C GLY A 74 15.35 7.42 1.19
N PRO A 75 16.56 7.21 1.77
CA PRO A 75 17.81 7.38 1.02
C PRO A 75 17.94 6.44 -0.19
N ALA A 76 17.44 5.20 -0.05
CA ALA A 76 17.47 4.21 -1.12
C ALA A 76 16.48 4.59 -2.25
N LEU A 77 15.31 5.12 -1.90
CA LEU A 77 14.32 5.61 -2.85
C LEU A 77 14.82 6.83 -3.64
N ASN A 78 15.56 7.74 -2.99
CA ASN A 78 16.24 8.83 -3.70
C ASN A 78 17.27 8.30 -4.71
N ALA A 79 18.06 7.29 -4.35
CA ALA A 79 19.00 6.69 -5.31
C ALA A 79 18.27 6.08 -6.51
N LEU A 80 17.12 5.43 -6.29
CA LEU A 80 16.28 4.89 -7.36
C LEU A 80 15.68 5.99 -8.25
N SER A 81 15.40 7.19 -7.73
CA SER A 81 14.84 8.28 -8.55
C SER A 81 15.83 8.85 -9.56
N LEU A 82 17.14 8.62 -9.40
CA LEU A 82 18.15 8.94 -10.41
C LEU A 82 18.13 7.97 -11.61
N GLY A 83 17.47 6.82 -11.47
CA GLY A 83 17.41 5.78 -12.48
C GLY A 83 18.05 4.46 -12.03
N ASP A 84 17.57 3.35 -12.58
CA ASP A 84 17.95 2.01 -12.11
C ASP A 84 19.43 1.69 -12.32
N ASP A 85 20.04 2.17 -13.41
CA ASP A 85 21.46 1.91 -13.72
C ASP A 85 22.39 2.70 -12.80
N LEU A 86 22.06 3.97 -12.52
CA LEU A 86 22.79 4.80 -11.55
C LEU A 86 22.65 4.25 -10.13
N ALA A 87 21.44 3.86 -9.72
CA ALA A 87 21.22 3.22 -8.41
C ALA A 87 22.07 1.95 -8.26
N ARG A 88 22.11 1.10 -9.29
CA ARG A 88 22.98 -0.10 -9.30
C ARG A 88 24.46 0.26 -9.25
N GLY A 89 24.90 1.31 -9.95
CA GLY A 89 26.27 1.83 -9.89
C GLY A 89 26.67 2.34 -8.50
N LEU A 90 25.71 2.87 -7.74
CA LEU A 90 25.87 3.29 -6.33
C LEU A 90 25.82 2.12 -5.33
N GLY A 91 25.82 0.87 -5.80
CA GLY A 91 25.78 -0.33 -4.97
C GLY A 91 24.40 -0.70 -4.44
N GLN A 92 23.33 -0.02 -4.88
CA GLN A 92 21.97 -0.29 -4.42
C GLN A 92 21.41 -1.58 -5.05
N LYS A 93 20.78 -2.41 -4.22
CA LYS A 93 20.09 -3.62 -4.66
C LYS A 93 18.65 -3.29 -5.05
N VAL A 94 18.45 -2.71 -6.24
CA VAL A 94 17.15 -2.19 -6.73
C VAL A 94 15.99 -3.16 -6.51
N GLY A 95 16.16 -4.45 -6.81
CA GLY A 95 15.11 -5.46 -6.60
C GLY A 95 14.71 -5.63 -5.13
N ARG A 96 15.66 -5.58 -4.20
CA ARG A 96 15.37 -5.66 -2.75
C ARG A 96 14.68 -4.41 -2.25
N ILE A 97 15.08 -3.23 -2.75
CA ILE A 97 14.46 -1.96 -2.38
C ILE A 97 13.00 -1.95 -2.84
N ARG A 98 12.73 -2.32 -4.10
CA ARG A 98 11.36 -2.43 -4.61
C ARG A 98 10.52 -3.42 -3.82
N ALA A 99 11.06 -4.60 -3.49
CA ALA A 99 10.36 -5.59 -2.68
C ALA A 99 10.08 -5.08 -1.26
N GLY A 100 11.05 -4.42 -0.63
CA GLY A 100 10.90 -3.79 0.69
C GLY A 100 9.86 -2.68 0.68
N SER A 101 9.91 -1.77 -0.30
CA SER A 101 8.90 -0.72 -0.48
C SER A 101 7.52 -1.29 -0.70
N ALA A 102 7.37 -2.33 -1.54
CA ALA A 102 6.09 -2.99 -1.75
C ALA A 102 5.54 -3.61 -0.46
N LEU A 103 6.39 -4.26 0.34
CA LEU A 103 5.99 -4.84 1.62
C LEU A 103 5.54 -3.78 2.63
N VAL A 104 6.26 -2.65 2.70
CA VAL A 104 5.88 -1.51 3.54
C VAL A 104 4.53 -0.92 3.11
N VAL A 105 4.31 -0.74 1.80
CA VAL A 105 3.02 -0.26 1.27
C VAL A 105 1.89 -1.23 1.62
N VAL A 106 2.09 -2.54 1.42
CA VAL A 106 1.08 -3.56 1.77
C VAL A 106 0.76 -3.53 3.26
N LEU A 107 1.77 -3.42 4.11
CA LEU A 107 1.60 -3.37 5.56
C LEU A 107 0.82 -2.13 6.01
N LEU A 108 1.22 -0.95 5.55
CA LEU A 108 0.61 0.32 5.94
C LEU A 108 -0.80 0.49 5.36
N CYS A 109 -0.97 0.26 4.06
CA CYS A 109 -2.27 0.37 3.41
C CYS A 109 -3.24 -0.72 3.92
N GLY A 110 -2.74 -1.93 4.16
CA GLY A 110 -3.53 -3.03 4.72
C GLY A 110 -4.04 -2.72 6.13
N ALA A 111 -3.16 -2.26 7.02
CA ALA A 111 -3.54 -1.87 8.38
C ALA A 111 -4.58 -0.72 8.39
N ALA A 112 -4.35 0.31 7.57
CA ALA A 112 -5.28 1.44 7.45
C ALA A 112 -6.65 1.00 6.90
N THR A 113 -6.67 0.18 5.85
CA THR A 113 -7.90 -0.29 5.20
C THR A 113 -8.68 -1.25 6.10
N ALA A 114 -7.98 -2.10 6.87
CA ALA A 114 -8.63 -3.04 7.78
C ALA A 114 -9.47 -2.31 8.84
N ILE A 115 -8.90 -1.25 9.45
CA ILE A 115 -9.60 -0.47 10.48
C ILE A 115 -10.65 0.42 9.84
N VAL A 116 -10.26 1.28 8.89
CA VAL A 116 -11.09 2.44 8.52
C VAL A 116 -11.92 2.15 7.27
N GLY A 117 -11.68 1.03 6.58
CA GLY A 117 -12.22 0.77 5.26
C GLY A 117 -11.40 1.45 4.16
N PRO A 118 -11.79 1.28 2.88
CA PRO A 118 -11.02 1.79 1.75
C PRO A 118 -11.23 3.30 1.60
N ILE A 119 -10.19 4.09 1.84
CA ILE A 119 -10.20 5.53 1.57
C ILE A 119 -9.40 5.80 0.29
N ALA A 120 -10.11 6.12 -0.78
CA ALA A 120 -9.50 6.50 -2.04
C ALA A 120 -8.86 7.90 -1.96
N PHE A 121 -7.99 8.21 -2.93
CA PHE A 121 -7.40 9.54 -3.16
C PHE A 121 -6.36 10.01 -2.15
N VAL A 122 -6.41 9.63 -0.87
CA VAL A 122 -5.42 10.05 0.14
C VAL A 122 -3.99 9.68 -0.29
N GLY A 123 -3.79 8.45 -0.76
CA GLY A 123 -2.49 7.98 -1.26
C GLY A 123 -2.00 8.70 -2.53
N LEU A 124 -2.86 9.44 -3.23
CA LEU A 124 -2.49 10.27 -4.38
C LEU A 124 -2.28 11.72 -3.97
N ALA A 125 -3.22 12.30 -3.22
CA ALA A 125 -3.22 13.71 -2.85
C ALA A 125 -2.11 14.08 -1.86
N VAL A 126 -1.94 13.27 -0.81
CA VAL A 126 -0.97 13.53 0.27
C VAL A 126 0.47 13.66 -0.26
N PRO A 127 1.03 12.74 -1.07
CA PRO A 127 2.39 12.90 -1.56
C PRO A 127 2.56 14.10 -2.50
N HIS A 128 1.53 14.49 -3.25
CA HIS A 128 1.59 15.70 -4.08
C HIS A 128 1.62 16.96 -3.23
N ALA A 129 0.75 17.04 -2.21
CA ALA A 129 0.75 18.14 -1.26
C ALA A 129 2.06 18.22 -0.47
N ALA A 130 2.57 17.09 0.02
CA ALA A 130 3.86 17.02 0.72
C ALA A 130 5.00 17.52 -0.17
N ARG A 131 5.09 17.06 -1.43
CA ARG A 131 6.13 17.50 -2.37
C ARG A 131 6.09 19.00 -2.69
N LEU A 132 4.91 19.62 -2.67
CA LEU A 132 4.79 21.07 -2.83
C LEU A 132 5.37 21.84 -1.63
N ILE A 133 5.39 21.24 -0.44
CA ILE A 133 5.85 21.86 0.81
C ILE A 133 7.33 21.53 1.09
N THR A 134 7.72 20.27 0.94
CA THR A 134 9.05 19.76 1.34
C THR A 134 9.99 19.54 0.16
N GLY A 135 9.50 19.56 -1.08
CA GLY A 135 10.26 19.19 -2.27
C GLY A 135 10.22 17.68 -2.59
N PRO A 136 10.97 17.23 -3.61
CA PRO A 136 10.90 15.85 -4.12
C PRO A 136 11.76 14.83 -3.34
N ASP A 137 12.47 15.25 -2.30
CA ASP A 137 13.29 14.37 -1.45
C ASP A 137 12.39 13.38 -0.67
N HIS A 138 12.80 12.11 -0.59
CA HIS A 138 12.09 11.04 0.13
C HIS A 138 12.57 10.85 1.59
N ARG A 139 13.46 11.72 2.09
CA ARG A 139 13.91 11.77 3.49
C ARG A 139 13.00 12.63 4.35
#